data_AF-A0A2A4WJI6-F1
#
_entry.id   AF-A0A2A4WJI6-F1
#
_cell.length_a   1.000
_cell.length_b   1.000
_cell.length_c   1.000
_cell.angle_alpha   90.00
_cell.angle_beta   90.00
_cell.angle_gamma   90.00
#
_symmetry.space_group_name_H-M   'P 1'
#
loop_
_entity.id
_entity.type
_entity.pdbx_description
1 polymer ?
#
loop_
_entity_poly.entity_id
_entity_poly.type
_entity_poly.pdbx_seq_one_letter_code
_entity_poly.pdbx_strand_id
1 'polypeptide(L)' 'MTIKQSDQIQLKVIELQQEHEDLHYFIDHLTDSEHPDQLRLRRLKKRKLFVKDQIEHLKSALIPDIDA' A
#
# COMPACT_ATOMS: atom_id res chain seq x y z
N MET A 1 -18.39 6.10 21.95
CA MET A 1 -18.24 4.85 21.18
C MET A 1 -16.76 4.55 21.10
N THR A 2 -16.27 3.57 21.88
CA THR A 2 -14.86 3.20 21.88
C THR A 2 -14.63 2.30 20.67
N ILE A 3 -14.05 2.85 19.60
CA ILE A 3 -13.63 2.07 18.43
C ILE A 3 -12.60 1.05 18.92
N LYS A 4 -12.79 -0.24 18.64
CA LYS A 4 -11.81 -1.25 19.06
C LYS A 4 -10.52 -1.02 18.28
N GLN A 5 -9.38 -1.28 18.91
CA GLN A 5 -8.05 -1.15 18.27
C GLN A 5 -7.98 -1.94 16.94
N SER A 6 -8.63 -3.11 16.87
CA SER A 6 -8.77 -3.90 15.64
C SER A 6 -9.45 -3.12 14.51
N ASP A 7 -10.56 -2.42 14.79
CA ASP A 7 -11.31 -1.64 13.80
C ASP A 7 -10.45 -0.49 13.24
N GLN A 8 -9.60 0.13 14.07
CA GLN A 8 -8.67 1.17 13.63
C GLN A 8 -7.60 0.62 12.68
N ILE A 9 -7.04 -0.55 12.97
CA ILE A 9 -6.04 -1.19 12.11
C ILE A 9 -6.70 -1.61 10.78
N GLN A 10 -7.93 -2.13 10.81
CA GLN A 10 -8.68 -2.48 9.61
C GLN A 10 -8.94 -1.27 8.71
N LEU A 11 -9.39 -0.15 9.29
CA LEU A 11 -9.53 1.12 8.54
C LEU A 11 -8.21 1.53 7.91
N LYS A 12 -7.10 1.42 8.66
CA LYS A 12 -5.78 1.78 8.13
C LYS A 12 -5.32 0.88 6.98
N VAL A 13 -5.61 -0.42 7.06
CA VAL A 13 -5.34 -1.37 5.98
C VAL A 13 -6.13 -0.99 4.73
N ILE A 14 -7.41 -0.63 4.85
CA ILE A 14 -8.24 -0.20 3.71
C ILE A 14 -7.67 1.06 3.06
N GLU A 15 -7.29 2.06 3.85
CA GLU A 15 -6.67 3.29 3.34
C GLU A 15 -5.38 2.98 2.55
N LEU A 16 -4.51 2.14 3.11
CA LEU A 16 -3.25 1.77 2.46
C LEU A 16 -3.48 0.93 1.20
N GLN A 17 -4.49 0.06 1.19
CA GLN A 17 -4.88 -0.69 0.00
C GLN A 17 -5.33 0.24 -1.12
N GLN A 18 -6.13 1.26 -0.80
CA GLN A 18 -6.53 2.25 -1.78
C GLN A 18 -5.33 3.05 -2.30
N GLU A 19 -4.42 3.50 -1.42
CA GLU A 19 -3.17 4.16 -1.84
C GLU A 19 -2.32 3.25 -2.74
N HIS A 20 -2.26 1.94 -2.46
CA HIS A 20 -1.53 0.98 -3.27
C HIS A 20 -2.10 0.86 -4.70
N GLU A 21 -3.43 0.80 -4.83
CA GLU A 21 -4.09 0.75 -6.14
C GLU A 21 -3.92 2.05 -6.91
N ASP A 22 -4.02 3.20 -6.25
CA ASP A 22 -3.75 4.50 -6.86
C ASP A 22 -2.30 4.57 -7.37
N LEU A 23 -1.33 4.13 -6.56
CA LEU A 23 0.07 4.05 -6.96
C LEU A 23 0.28 3.10 -8.14
N HIS A 24 -0.50 2.02 -8.25
CA HIS A 24 -0.44 1.14 -9.40
C HIS A 24 -0.89 1.86 -10.67
N TYR A 25 -2.06 2.49 -10.63
CA TYR A 25 -2.61 3.25 -11.74
C TYR A 25 -1.66 4.37 -12.21
N PHE A 26 -1.06 5.10 -11.26
CA PHE A 26 -0.09 6.15 -11.59
C PHE A 26 1.20 5.61 -12.23
N ILE A 27 1.68 4.44 -11.79
CA ILE A 27 2.85 3.80 -12.39
C ILE A 27 2.54 3.36 -13.82
N ASP A 28 1.38 2.77 -14.05
CA ASP A 28 0.99 2.25 -15.36
C ASP A 28 0.84 3.42 -16.35
N HIS A 29 0.10 4.47 -15.95
CA HIS A 29 -0.06 5.67 -16.77
C HIS A 29 1.27 6.37 -17.09
N LEU A 30 2.19 6.46 -16.11
CA LEU A 30 3.51 7.06 -16.33
C LEU A 30 4.40 6.20 -17.23
N THR A 31 4.20 4.87 -17.20
CA THR A 31 4.95 3.93 -18.04
C THR A 31 4.50 3.98 -19.50
N ASP A 32 3.22 4.24 -19.75
CA ASP A 32 2.64 4.34 -21.10
C ASP A 32 2.98 5.66 -21.83
N SER A 33 3.61 6.62 -21.15
CA SER A 33 4.04 7.87 -21.77
C SER A 33 5.21 7.67 -22.75
N GLU A 34 5.29 8.47 -23.82
CA GLU A 34 6.35 8.37 -24.84
C GLU A 34 7.77 8.55 -24.27
N HIS A 35 7.89 9.32 -23.19
CA HIS A 35 9.14 9.58 -22.48
C HIS A 35 8.93 9.42 -20.98
N PRO A 36 8.92 8.17 -20.47
CA PRO A 36 8.64 7.92 -19.07
C PRO A 36 9.78 8.45 -18.19
N ASP A 37 9.42 9.25 -17.18
CA ASP A 37 10.36 9.69 -16.16
C ASP A 37 10.77 8.50 -15.28
N GLN A 38 11.91 7.91 -15.61
CA GLN A 38 12.44 6.73 -14.94
C GLN A 38 12.75 6.97 -13.45
N LEU A 39 13.14 8.20 -13.08
CA LEU A 39 13.42 8.52 -11.68
C LEU A 39 12.11 8.56 -10.88
N ARG A 40 11.08 9.18 -11.45
CA ARG A 40 9.73 9.22 -10.86
C ARG A 40 9.13 7.82 -10.77
N LEU A 41 9.24 6.99 -11.82
CA LEU A 41 8.82 5.58 -11.79
C LEU A 41 9.53 4.80 -10.68
N ARG A 42 10.84 4.94 -10.52
CA ARG A 42 11.60 4.28 -9.44
C ARG A 42 11.11 4.71 -8.06
N ARG A 43 10.85 6.00 -7.85
CA ARG A 43 10.31 6.52 -6.58
C ARG A 43 8.91 5.98 -6.29
N LEU A 44 8.03 5.95 -7.28
CA LEU A 44 6.68 5.42 -7.15
C LEU A 44 6.69 3.91 -6.85
N LYS A 45 7.50 3.13 -7.56
CA LYS A 45 7.68 1.69 -7.29
C LYS A 45 8.19 1.41 -5.88
N LYS A 46 9.17 2.21 -5.41
CA LYS A 46 9.67 2.12 -4.02
C LYS A 46 8.57 2.44 -3.01
N ARG A 47 7.75 3.46 -3.27
CA ARG A 47 6.60 3.80 -2.42
C ARG A 47 5.55 2.68 -2.42
N LYS A 48 5.23 2.12 -3.59
CA LYS A 48 4.30 0.98 -3.72
C LYS A 48 4.76 -0.22 -2.90
N LEU A 49 6.05 -0.55 -2.93
CA LEU A 49 6.64 -1.60 -2.10
C LEU A 49 6.49 -1.29 -0.60
N PHE A 50 6.83 -0.07 -0.18
CA PHE A 50 6.69 0.34 1.23
C PHE A 50 5.23 0.30 1.73
N VAL A 51 4.26 0.69 0.89
CA VAL A 51 2.83 0.61 1.23
C VAL A 51 2.40 -0.86 1.37
N LYS A 52 2.84 -1.73 0.46
CA LYS A 52 2.61 -3.18 0.57
C LYS A 52 3.16 -3.75 1.87
N ASP A 53 4.41 -3.44 2.21
CA ASP A 53 5.07 -3.94 3.42
C ASP A 53 4.33 -3.47 4.70
N GLN A 54 3.84 -2.22 4.71
CA GLN A 54 3.02 -1.72 5.82
C GLN A 54 1.68 -2.43 5.93
N ILE A 55 1.00 -2.71 4.80
CA ILE A 55 -0.25 -3.48 4.79
C ILE A 55 -0.01 -4.86 5.39
N GLU A 56 1.07 -5.53 4.96
CA GLU A 56 1.45 -6.84 5.45
C GLU A 56 1.72 -6.81 6.96
N HIS A 57 2.50 -5.83 7.43
CA HIS A 57 2.77 -5.65 8.85
C HIS A 57 1.49 -5.42 9.69
N LEU A 58 0.58 -4.57 9.22
CA LEU A 58 -0.69 -4.31 9.90
C LEU A 58 -1.63 -5.52 9.87
N LYS A 59 -1.64 -6.29 8.78
CA LYS A 59 -2.37 -7.56 8.70
C LYS A 59 -1.80 -8.59 9.66
N SER A 60 -0.48 -8.71 9.78
CA SER A 60 0.15 -9.57 10.78
C SER A 60 -0.16 -9.13 12.20
N ALA A 61 -0.31 -7.82 12.47
CA ALA A 61 -0.75 -7.33 13.77
C ALA A 61 -2.23 -7.62 14.08
N LEU A 62 -3.06 -7.78 13.03
CA LEU A 62 -4.49 -8.14 13.14
C LEU A 62 -4.74 -9.64 13.24
N ILE A 63 -3.83 -10.47 12.73
CA ILE A 63 -3.91 -11.94 12.71
C ILE A 63 -2.93 -12.45 13.77
N PRO A 64 -3.35 -12.77 15.00
CA PRO A 64 -2.41 -13.13 16.06
C PRO A 64 -1.66 -14.45 15.83
N ASP A 65 -1.87 -15.23 14.76
CA ASP A 65 -1.27 -16.59 14.69
C ASP A 65 -1.28 -17.35 13.35
N ILE A 66 -1.22 -16.75 12.15
CA ILE A 66 -1.17 -17.55 10.91
C ILE A 66 -0.31 -16.87 9.83
N ASP A 67 1.00 -17.09 9.89
CA ASP A 67 1.82 -17.77 8.85
C ASP A 67 3.31 -17.43 8.98
N ALA A 68 4.09 -18.48 9.28
CA ALA A 68 5.55 -18.56 9.28
C ALA A 68 6.05 -19.14 7.96
#